data_AF-A0A1U9KGV5-F1
#
_entry.id   AF-A0A1U9KGV5-F1
#
_cell.length_a   1.000
_cell.length_b   1.000
_cell.length_c   1.000
_cell.angle_alpha   90.00
_cell.angle_beta   90.00
_cell.angle_gamma   90.00
#
_symmetry.space_group_name_H-M   'P 1'
#
loop_
_entity.id
_entity.type
_entity.pdbx_description
1 polymer ?
#
loop_
_entity_poly.entity_id
_entity_poly.type
_entity_poly.pdbx_seq_one_letter_code
_entity_poly.pdbx_strand_id
1 'polypeptide(L)'
;MLIKEHFGDPGALTRQFPYMKSTFLWRGDDFILTPEALANPNNRYHGLERLAEEHQRAGSWRLAGEYWLIAAGWRRNMMDASNERHEEALQFALRHVEYNRAMAEWKKKKLGRNAMPYPSQFGLSDD
;
A
#
# COMPACT_ATOMS: atom_id res chain seq x y z
N MET A 1 0.88 -9.05 14.03
CA MET A 1 0.35 -7.72 13.62
C MET A 1 1.24 -7.27 12.48
N LEU A 2 0.70 -7.11 11.26
CA LEU A 2 1.48 -6.96 10.02
C LEU A 2 2.61 -5.92 10.11
N ILE A 3 2.37 -4.78 10.77
CA ILE A 3 3.42 -3.75 10.96
C ILE A 3 4.64 -4.30 11.72
N LYS A 4 4.44 -5.11 12.76
CA LYS A 4 5.53 -5.76 13.51
C LYS A 4 6.28 -6.80 12.66
N GLU A 5 5.57 -7.48 11.77
CA GLU A 5 6.14 -8.52 10.90
C GLU A 5 7.00 -7.92 9.77
N HIS A 6 6.59 -6.78 9.20
CA HIS A 6 7.32 -6.13 8.09
C HIS A 6 8.33 -5.09 8.53
N PHE A 7 8.08 -4.41 9.65
CA PHE A 7 8.89 -3.28 10.09
C PHE A 7 9.48 -3.47 11.50
N GLY A 8 9.14 -4.55 12.21
CA GLY A 8 9.59 -4.80 13.58
C GLY A 8 8.80 -3.98 14.61
N ASP A 9 8.74 -2.65 14.44
CA ASP A 9 7.97 -1.76 15.30
C ASP A 9 7.35 -0.58 14.52
N PRO A 10 6.28 0.07 15.04
CA PRO A 10 5.69 1.24 14.37
C PRO A 10 6.65 2.42 14.16
N GLY A 11 7.67 2.55 15.00
CA GLY A 11 8.74 3.54 14.86
C GLY A 11 9.62 3.28 13.64
N ALA A 12 9.91 2.02 13.30
CA ALA A 12 10.63 1.67 12.08
C ALA A 12 9.82 1.97 10.81
N LEU A 13 8.52 1.64 10.81
CA LEU A 13 7.61 2.02 9.72
C LEU A 13 7.65 3.54 9.49
N THR A 14 7.54 4.33 10.57
CA THR A 14 7.56 5.79 10.49
C THR A 14 8.95 6.41 10.31
N ARG A 15 10.03 5.66 10.51
CA ARG A 15 11.39 6.06 10.07
C ARG A 15 11.52 5.93 8.55
N GLN A 16 10.98 4.86 7.97
CA GLN A 16 10.99 4.63 6.53
C GLN A 16 9.96 5.52 5.81
N PHE A 17 8.83 5.81 6.45
CA PHE A 17 7.75 6.63 5.93
C PHE A 17 7.35 7.73 6.94
N PRO A 18 8.14 8.81 7.03
CA PRO A 18 7.93 9.87 8.03
C PRO A 18 6.56 10.53 7.99
N TYR A 19 5.94 10.63 6.82
CA TYR A 19 4.59 11.19 6.60
C TYR A 19 3.48 10.41 7.32
N MET A 20 3.75 9.17 7.74
CA MET A 20 2.82 8.34 8.49
C MET A 20 2.87 8.64 10.00
N LYS A 21 3.75 9.53 10.47
CA LYS A 21 3.68 10.00 11.86
C LYS A 21 2.45 10.88 12.02
N SER A 22 1.67 10.65 13.07
CA SER A 22 0.57 11.56 13.45
C SER A 22 1.04 12.98 13.75
N THR A 23 2.31 13.11 14.16
CA THR A 23 3.00 14.38 14.43
C THR A 23 3.77 14.92 13.23
N PHE A 24 3.64 14.32 12.04
CA PHE A 24 4.34 14.80 10.86
C PHE A 24 3.87 16.22 10.52
N LEU A 25 4.75 17.18 10.73
CA LEU A 25 4.52 18.56 10.36
C LEU A 25 4.64 18.65 8.84
N TRP A 26 3.49 18.70 8.16
CA TRP A 26 3.42 18.98 6.73
C TRP A 26 4.03 20.35 6.36
N ARG A 27 4.26 21.22 7.36
CA ARG A 27 4.97 22.49 7.24
C ARG A 27 6.00 22.59 8.38
N GLY A 28 7.28 22.47 8.06
CA GLY A 28 8.39 22.66 9.00
C GLY A 28 9.72 22.20 8.41
N ASP A 29 10.76 23.00 8.62
CA ASP A 29 12.10 22.86 8.00
C ASP A 29 13.00 21.77 8.64
N ASP A 30 12.48 21.00 9.59
CA ASP A 30 13.32 20.26 10.56
C ASP A 30 13.58 18.78 10.25
N PHE A 31 13.58 18.37 8.98
CA PHE A 31 14.15 17.06 8.61
C PHE A 31 14.99 17.16 7.35
N ILE A 32 16.22 16.64 7.40
CA ILE A 32 17.03 16.32 6.22
C ILE A 32 16.37 15.14 5.49
N LEU A 33 15.26 15.44 4.85
CA LEU A 33 14.81 14.86 3.60
C LEU A 33 15.04 15.99 2.61
N THR A 34 15.72 15.74 1.50
CA THR A 34 15.96 16.83 0.56
C THR A 34 14.63 17.47 0.15
N PRO A 35 14.58 18.78 -0.13
CA PRO A 35 13.35 19.44 -0.58
C PRO A 35 12.68 18.67 -1.72
N GLU A 36 13.43 17.99 -2.58
CA GLU A 36 12.92 17.12 -3.65
C GLU A 36 12.20 15.87 -3.13
N ALA A 37 12.65 15.26 -2.04
CA ALA A 37 11.99 14.10 -1.42
C ALA A 37 10.69 14.50 -0.70
N LEU A 38 10.60 15.71 -0.16
CA LEU A 38 9.39 16.28 0.45
C LEU A 38 8.42 16.87 -0.59
N ALA A 39 8.96 17.43 -1.68
CA ALA A 39 8.21 17.98 -2.80
C ALA A 39 7.74 16.92 -3.79
N ASN A 40 8.19 15.67 -3.68
CA ASN A 40 7.68 14.59 -4.52
C ASN A 40 6.23 14.27 -4.08
N PRO A 41 5.21 14.63 -4.88
CA PRO A 41 3.81 14.34 -4.55
C PRO A 41 3.55 12.83 -4.39
N ASN A 42 4.43 11.98 -4.93
CA ASN A 42 4.33 10.53 -4.82
C ASN A 42 4.72 10.00 -3.42
N ASN A 43 5.40 10.78 -2.57
CA ASN A 43 5.88 10.28 -1.28
C ASN A 43 4.84 10.33 -0.14
N ARG A 44 3.64 10.90 -0.34
CA ARG A 44 2.70 11.14 0.78
C ARG A 44 1.85 9.94 1.20
N TYR A 45 1.64 8.99 0.28
CA TYR A 45 0.81 7.79 0.48
C TYR A 45 1.32 6.61 -0.35
N HIS A 46 1.98 6.89 -1.48
CA HIS A 46 2.39 5.87 -2.43
C HIS A 46 3.68 5.15 -2.06
N GLY A 47 4.37 5.47 -0.96
CA GLY A 47 5.56 4.72 -0.55
C GLY A 47 5.25 3.25 -0.25
N LEU A 48 4.17 2.98 0.49
CA LEU A 48 3.71 1.61 0.77
C LEU A 48 3.10 0.95 -0.47
N GLU A 49 2.35 1.72 -1.26
CA GLU A 49 1.72 1.22 -2.49
C GLU A 49 2.75 0.86 -3.54
N ARG A 50 3.80 1.68 -3.68
CA ARG A 50 4.96 1.41 -4.52
C ARG A 50 5.73 0.19 -4.07
N LEU A 51 5.99 0.04 -2.76
CA LEU A 51 6.59 -1.21 -2.25
C LEU A 51 5.70 -2.41 -2.59
N ALA A 52 4.38 -2.26 -2.44
CA ALA A 52 3.44 -3.30 -2.78
C ALA A 52 3.50 -3.65 -4.28
N GLU A 53 3.56 -2.66 -5.17
CA GLU A 53 3.76 -2.85 -6.61
C GLU A 53 5.11 -3.50 -6.95
N GLU A 54 6.20 -3.08 -6.31
CA GLU A 54 7.54 -3.66 -6.50
C GLU A 54 7.53 -5.15 -6.11
N HIS A 55 6.92 -5.50 -4.99
CA HIS A 55 6.73 -6.90 -4.59
C HIS A 55 5.76 -7.66 -5.48
N GLN A 56 4.72 -7.00 -6.00
CA GLN A 56 3.79 -7.57 -6.98
C GLN A 56 4.53 -7.95 -8.26
N ARG A 57 5.34 -7.03 -8.81
CA ARG A 57 6.20 -7.26 -10.00
C ARG A 57 7.23 -8.36 -9.77
N ALA A 58 7.77 -8.46 -8.54
CA ALA A 58 8.66 -9.54 -8.14
C ALA A 58 7.95 -10.90 -7.91
N GLY A 59 6.62 -10.97 -8.10
CA GLY A 59 5.83 -12.19 -7.90
C GLY A 59 5.63 -12.57 -6.43
N SER A 60 5.93 -11.68 -5.49
CA SER A 60 5.74 -11.85 -4.04
C SER A 60 4.32 -11.44 -3.62
N TRP A 61 3.30 -12.06 -4.22
CA TRP A 61 1.88 -11.67 -4.12
C TRP A 61 1.36 -11.54 -2.69
N ARG A 62 1.73 -12.46 -1.78
CA ARG A 62 1.32 -12.39 -0.38
C ARG A 62 1.84 -11.10 0.27
N LEU A 63 3.13 -10.83 0.11
CA LEU A 63 3.81 -9.69 0.69
C LEU A 63 3.28 -8.37 0.08
N ALA A 64 3.05 -8.35 -1.23
CA ALA A 64 2.39 -7.23 -1.90
C ALA A 64 1.01 -6.94 -1.30
N GLY A 65 0.18 -7.97 -1.10
CA GLY A 65 -1.14 -7.83 -0.47
C GLY A 65 -1.09 -7.34 0.98
N GLU A 66 -0.07 -7.74 1.74
CA GLU A 66 0.14 -7.28 3.12
C GLU A 66 0.51 -5.78 3.15
N TYR A 67 1.35 -5.30 2.24
CA TYR A 67 1.65 -3.87 2.11
C TYR A 67 0.45 -3.03 1.66
N TRP A 68 -0.33 -3.51 0.68
CA TRP A 68 -1.58 -2.87 0.29
C TRP A 68 -2.59 -2.78 1.45
N LEU A 69 -2.63 -3.80 2.32
CA LEU A 69 -3.52 -3.80 3.48
C LEU A 69 -3.08 -2.79 4.54
N ILE A 70 -1.76 -2.63 4.74
CA ILE A 70 -1.23 -1.58 5.62
C ILE A 70 -1.58 -0.20 5.02
N ALA A 71 -1.38 0.01 3.71
CA ALA A 71 -1.75 1.24 3.03
C ALA A 71 -3.25 1.56 3.18
N ALA A 72 -4.13 0.57 3.00
CA ALA A 72 -5.58 0.72 3.19
C ALA A 72 -5.94 1.13 4.63
N GLY A 73 -5.31 0.51 5.64
CA GLY A 73 -5.51 0.90 7.04
C GLY A 73 -5.13 2.36 7.31
N TRP A 74 -4.03 2.82 6.71
CA TRP A 74 -3.61 4.21 6.81
C TRP A 74 -4.53 5.18 6.08
N ARG A 75 -4.97 4.84 4.86
CA ARG A 75 -5.97 5.62 4.13
C ARG A 75 -7.22 5.79 4.97
N ARG A 76 -7.74 4.70 5.55
CA ARG A 76 -8.94 4.73 6.41
C ARG A 76 -8.82 5.69 7.58
N ASN A 77 -7.66 5.72 8.23
CA ASN A 77 -7.39 6.58 9.39
C ASN A 77 -7.26 8.06 9.03
N MET A 78 -6.84 8.36 7.80
CA MET A 78 -6.64 9.73 7.29
C MET A 78 -7.80 10.21 6.40
N MET A 79 -8.89 9.44 6.31
CA MET A 79 -10.05 9.81 5.51
C MET A 79 -10.68 11.10 6.05
N ASP A 80 -11.12 11.94 5.12
CA ASP A 80 -11.96 13.09 5.40
C ASP A 80 -13.35 12.71 4.90
N ALA A 81 -14.35 12.75 5.79
CA ALA A 81 -15.71 12.35 5.47
C ALA A 81 -16.38 13.23 4.41
N SER A 82 -15.82 14.41 4.14
CA SER A 82 -16.30 15.33 3.11
C SER A 82 -15.66 15.12 1.73
N ASN A 83 -14.68 14.21 1.62
CA ASN A 83 -13.92 13.99 0.40
C ASN A 83 -14.09 12.56 -0.14
N GLU A 84 -15.00 12.39 -1.09
CA GLU A 84 -15.30 11.09 -1.73
C GLU A 84 -14.07 10.44 -2.38
N ARG A 85 -13.07 11.22 -2.81
CA ARG A 85 -11.82 10.68 -3.37
C ARG A 85 -11.00 9.88 -2.36
N HIS A 86 -11.16 10.13 -1.06
CA HIS A 86 -10.51 9.33 -0.02
C HIS A 86 -11.14 7.94 0.07
N GLU A 87 -12.44 7.83 -0.17
CA GLU A 87 -13.14 6.54 -0.24
C GLU A 87 -12.72 5.77 -1.49
N GLU A 88 -12.70 6.41 -2.65
CA GLU A 88 -12.23 5.79 -3.91
C GLU A 88 -10.80 5.22 -3.76
N ALA A 89 -9.91 5.99 -3.14
CA ALA A 89 -8.53 5.56 -2.93
C ALA A 89 -8.40 4.42 -1.91
N LEU A 90 -9.26 4.38 -0.88
CA LEU A 90 -9.34 3.23 0.03
C LEU A 90 -9.85 1.98 -0.70
N GLN A 91 -10.91 2.12 -1.50
CA GLN A 91 -11.45 1.01 -2.29
C GLN A 91 -10.40 0.48 -3.28
N PHE A 92 -9.63 1.37 -3.92
CA PHE A 92 -8.53 1.00 -4.80
C PHE A 92 -7.48 0.12 -4.08
N ALA A 93 -7.01 0.54 -2.90
CA ALA A 93 -6.06 -0.24 -2.11
C ALA A 93 -6.65 -1.61 -1.70
N LEU A 94 -7.93 -1.66 -1.32
CA LEU A 94 -8.60 -2.92 -0.96
C LEU A 94 -8.75 -3.88 -2.15
N ARG A 95 -9.06 -3.38 -3.35
CA ARG A 95 -9.08 -4.19 -4.58
C ARG A 95 -7.72 -4.82 -4.86
N HIS A 96 -6.63 -4.08 -4.64
CA HIS A 96 -5.28 -4.65 -4.73
C HIS A 96 -4.99 -5.70 -3.66
N VAL A 97 -5.51 -5.56 -2.43
CA VAL A 97 -5.41 -6.61 -1.40
C VAL A 97 -6.09 -7.90 -1.88
N GLU A 98 -7.30 -7.79 -2.39
CA GLU A 98 -8.09 -8.94 -2.86
C GLU A 98 -7.43 -9.62 -4.06
N TYR A 99 -6.98 -8.83 -5.04
CA TYR A 99 -6.26 -9.34 -6.21
C TYR A 99 -4.98 -10.08 -5.81
N ASN A 100 -4.15 -9.47 -4.95
CA ASN A 100 -2.91 -10.09 -4.50
C ASN A 100 -3.15 -11.37 -3.68
N ARG A 101 -4.21 -11.43 -2.86
CA ARG A 101 -4.63 -12.65 -2.18
C ARG A 101 -5.05 -13.74 -3.16
N ALA A 102 -5.87 -13.40 -4.15
CA ALA A 102 -6.32 -14.34 -5.17
C ALA A 102 -5.12 -14.90 -5.96
N MET A 103 -4.17 -14.05 -6.35
CA MET A 103 -2.94 -14.45 -7.04
C MET A 103 -2.05 -15.34 -6.16
N ALA A 104 -1.89 -15.00 -4.88
CA ALA A 104 -1.13 -15.82 -3.94
C ALA A 104 -1.75 -17.23 -3.79
N GLU A 105 -3.07 -17.31 -3.67
CA GLU A 105 -3.78 -18.60 -3.58
C GLU A 105 -3.71 -19.40 -4.88
N TRP A 106 -3.87 -18.74 -6.03
CA TRP A 106 -3.71 -19.39 -7.33
C TRP A 106 -2.29 -19.94 -7.52
N LYS A 107 -1.25 -19.15 -7.18
CA LYS A 107 0.15 -19.57 -7.22
C LYS A 107 0.46 -20.73 -6.27
N LYS A 108 -0.15 -20.79 -5.07
CA LYS A 108 0.00 -21.94 -4.16
C LYS A 108 -0.60 -23.20 -4.73
N LYS A 109 -1.75 -23.09 -5.39
CA LYS A 109 -2.51 -24.25 -5.88
C LYS A 109 -1.91 -24.91 -7.11
N LYS A 110 -0.98 -24.26 -7.85
CA LYS A 110 -0.15 -24.67 -9.02
C LYS A 110 -0.72 -25.64 -10.09
N LEU A 111 -1.89 -26.24 -9.92
CA LEU A 111 -2.30 -27.50 -10.57
C LEU A 111 -3.82 -27.71 -10.61
N GLY A 112 -4.64 -26.77 -10.11
CA GLY A 112 -6.09 -26.81 -10.29
C GLY A 112 -6.50 -26.12 -11.59
N ARG A 113 -7.56 -26.59 -12.26
CA ARG A 113 -8.22 -25.95 -13.42
C ARG A 113 -8.82 -24.55 -13.12
N ASN A 114 -8.35 -23.87 -12.08
CA ASN A 114 -8.82 -22.55 -11.72
C ASN A 114 -8.18 -21.52 -12.66
N ALA A 115 -9.03 -20.73 -13.29
CA ALA A 115 -8.60 -19.61 -14.12
C ALA A 115 -7.67 -18.69 -13.31
N MET A 116 -6.63 -18.19 -13.97
CA MET A 116 -5.74 -17.19 -13.39
C MET A 116 -6.56 -15.95 -13.01
N PRO A 117 -6.37 -15.37 -11.81
CA PRO A 117 -6.98 -14.10 -11.47
C PRO A 117 -6.44 -12.96 -12.36
N TYR A 118 -7.34 -12.14 -12.89
CA TYR A 118 -7.00 -10.94 -13.67
C TYR A 118 -7.35 -9.67 -12.89
N PRO A 119 -6.52 -8.60 -12.96
CA PRO A 119 -6.80 -7.32 -12.29
C PRO A 119 -8.22 -6.79 -12.54
N SER A 120 -8.70 -6.87 -13.79
CA SER A 120 -10.05 -6.45 -14.18
C SER A 120 -11.19 -7.11 -13.39
N GLN A 121 -11.01 -8.35 -12.92
CA GLN A 121 -12.00 -9.04 -12.07
C GLN A 121 -12.19 -8.37 -10.70
N PHE A 122 -11.23 -7.54 -10.29
CA PHE A 122 -11.23 -6.78 -9.04
C PHE A 122 -11.48 -5.29 -9.28
N GLY A 123 -11.84 -4.87 -10.50
CA GLY A 123 -12.01 -3.46 -10.85
C GLY A 123 -10.70 -2.67 -10.82
N LEU A 124 -9.59 -3.33 -11.17
CA LEU A 124 -8.27 -2.73 -11.41
C LEU A 124 -7.98 -2.73 -12.92
N SER A 125 -7.13 -1.80 -13.37
CA SER A 125 -6.64 -1.83 -14.76
C SER A 125 -5.57 -2.91 -14.93
N ASP A 126 -5.43 -3.41 -16.16
CA ASP A 126 -4.32 -4.28 -16.57
C ASP A 126 -3.06 -3.46 -16.98
N ASP A 127 -3.17 -2.13 -17.04
CA ASP A 127 -2.14 -1.16 -17.47
C ASP A 127 -1.15 -0.74 -16.35
#